data_AF-A0A6S7JZ08-F1
#
_entry.id   AF-A0A6S7JZ08-F1
#
_cell.length_a   1.000
_cell.length_b   1.000
_cell.length_c   1.000
_cell.angle_alpha   90.00
_cell.angle_beta   90.00
_cell.angle_gamma   90.00
#
_symmetry.space_group_name_H-M   'P 1'
#
loop_
_entity.id
_entity.type
_entity.pdbx_description
1 polymer ?
#
loop_
_entity_poly.entity_id
_entity_poly.type
_entity_poly.pdbx_seq_one_letter_code
_entity_poly.pdbx_strand_id
1 'polypeptide(L)'
;MAVLLSICALIFVSQITQPGECLVEQAIFHTKEQTYLANHVIQTKQAETELECNMHCVADGSCASVNYKTSGIGKGLCELNSETLEETSDADGSLHNPEFNHLYIIEK
;
A
#
# COMPACT_ATOMS: atom_id res chain seq x y z
N MET A 1 -42.44 -29.10 22.98
CA MET A 1 -41.38 -28.41 23.74
C MET A 1 -39.98 -28.66 23.16
N ALA A 2 -39.57 -29.91 22.91
CA ALA A 2 -38.24 -30.23 22.35
C ALA A 2 -38.03 -29.74 20.89
N VAL A 3 -39.09 -29.74 20.07
CA VAL A 3 -39.01 -29.32 18.65
C VAL A 3 -38.77 -27.81 18.52
N LEU A 4 -39.38 -26.99 19.37
CA LEU A 4 -39.17 -25.53 19.35
C LEU A 4 -37.75 -25.14 19.75
N LEU A 5 -37.15 -25.81 20.73
CA LEU A 5 -35.77 -25.56 21.17
C LEU A 5 -34.74 -25.88 20.08
N SER A 6 -34.99 -26.93 19.30
CA SER A 6 -34.15 -27.33 18.16
C SER A 6 -34.18 -26.29 17.03
N ILE A 7 -35.35 -25.72 16.75
CA ILE A 7 -35.53 -24.67 15.73
C ILE A 7 -34.82 -23.36 16.15
N CYS A 8 -34.92 -22.99 17.44
CA CYS A 8 -34.22 -21.81 17.95
C CYS A 8 -32.69 -21.92 17.83
N ALA A 9 -32.11 -23.09 18.08
CA ALA A 9 -30.66 -23.30 17.97
C ALA A 9 -30.13 -23.10 16.54
N LEU A 10 -30.90 -23.51 15.52
CA LEU A 10 -30.52 -23.36 14.11
C LEU A 10 -30.56 -21.89 13.63
N ILE A 11 -31.46 -21.08 14.19
CA ILE A 11 -31.58 -19.65 13.89
C ILE A 11 -30.41 -18.87 14.49
N PHE A 12 -29.90 -19.27 15.67
CA PHE A 12 -28.73 -18.60 16.27
C PHE A 12 -27.42 -18.87 15.52
N VAL A 13 -27.24 -20.06 14.93
CA VAL A 13 -26.02 -20.39 14.17
C VAL A 13 -25.97 -19.65 12.82
N SER A 14 -27.13 -19.33 12.24
CA SER A 14 -27.23 -18.66 10.94
C SER A 14 -27.05 -17.14 10.98
N GLN A 15 -27.06 -16.51 12.16
CA GLN A 15 -26.85 -15.06 12.32
C GLN A 15 -25.38 -14.65 12.54
N ILE A 16 -24.46 -15.60 12.77
CA ILE A 16 -23.04 -15.29 13.04
C ILE A 16 -22.24 -15.10 11.74
N THR A 17 -22.79 -15.53 10.60
CA THR A 17 -22.13 -15.39 9.29
C THR A 17 -22.69 -14.20 8.53
N GLN A 18 -22.55 -12.99 9.07
CA GLN A 18 -22.50 -11.82 8.20
C GLN A 18 -21.11 -11.82 7.55
N PRO A 19 -20.98 -11.96 6.21
CA PRO A 19 -19.75 -11.60 5.56
C PRO A 19 -19.59 -10.11 5.85
N GLY A 20 -18.66 -9.75 6.74
CA GLY A 20 -18.22 -8.37 6.82
C GLY A 20 -17.78 -7.99 5.42
N GLU A 21 -18.45 -7.01 4.81
CA GLU A 21 -17.98 -6.42 3.57
C GLU A 21 -16.59 -5.88 3.89
N CYS A 22 -15.55 -6.63 3.49
CA CYS A 22 -14.20 -6.11 3.49
C CYS A 22 -14.23 -5.05 2.39
N LEU A 23 -14.48 -3.80 2.77
CA LEU A 23 -14.29 -2.65 1.90
C LEU A 23 -12.80 -2.56 1.64
N VAL A 24 -12.31 -3.41 0.72
CA VAL A 24 -11.00 -3.27 0.13
C VAL A 24 -11.15 -2.11 -0.84
N GLU A 25 -10.86 -0.90 -0.38
CA GLU A 25 -10.50 0.17 -1.31
C GLU A 25 -9.35 -0.38 -2.15
N GLN A 26 -9.62 -0.64 -3.42
CA GLN A 26 -8.64 -1.13 -4.35
C GLN A 26 -7.81 0.06 -4.79
N ALA A 27 -6.71 0.33 -4.08
CA ALA A 27 -5.73 1.29 -4.55
C ALA A 27 -5.03 0.73 -5.80
N ILE A 28 -5.12 1.45 -6.92
CA ILE A 28 -4.35 1.17 -8.13
C ILE A 28 -3.03 1.90 -8.01
N PHE A 29 -1.93 1.14 -8.01
CA PHE A 29 -0.57 1.69 -7.95
C PHE A 29 0.05 1.72 -9.34
N HIS A 30 0.63 2.86 -9.70
CA HIS A 30 1.49 2.98 -10.87
C HIS A 30 2.94 2.84 -10.45
N THR A 31 3.71 2.07 -11.24
CA THR A 31 5.15 1.90 -11.05
C THR A 31 5.91 2.58 -12.18
N LYS A 32 6.86 3.44 -11.81
CA LYS A 32 7.92 3.95 -12.69
C LYS A 32 9.20 3.19 -12.35
N GLU A 33 9.57 2.27 -13.24
CA GLU A 33 10.76 1.44 -13.06
C GLU A 33 12.04 2.28 -13.13
N GLN A 34 13.07 1.81 -12.42
CA GLN A 34 14.43 2.40 -12.45
C GLN A 34 14.44 3.91 -12.21
N THR A 35 13.53 4.37 -11.36
CA THR A 35 13.29 5.78 -11.06
C THR A 35 13.25 5.97 -9.56
N TYR A 36 13.78 7.11 -9.11
CA TYR A 36 13.90 7.48 -7.71
C TYR A 36 13.48 8.94 -7.52
N LEU A 37 12.66 9.21 -6.50
CA LEU A 37 12.31 10.56 -6.07
C LEU A 37 13.15 10.95 -4.85
N ALA A 38 14.11 11.85 -5.03
CA ALA A 38 14.96 12.37 -3.96
C ALA A 38 14.27 13.49 -3.17
N ASN A 39 14.80 13.84 -1.99
CA ASN A 39 14.45 15.02 -1.19
C ASN A 39 13.02 15.08 -0.59
N HIS A 40 12.12 14.16 -0.96
CA HIS A 40 10.75 14.11 -0.43
C HIS A 40 10.50 12.97 0.57
N VAL A 41 11.55 12.21 0.93
CA VAL A 41 11.46 11.07 1.87
C VAL A 41 11.08 11.56 3.26
N ILE A 42 9.92 11.12 3.74
CA ILE A 42 9.41 11.42 5.09
C ILE A 42 9.69 10.29 6.09
N GLN A 43 9.77 9.05 5.61
CA GLN A 43 10.02 7.89 6.47
C GLN A 43 10.66 6.76 5.68
N THR A 44 11.47 5.96 6.36
CA THR A 44 12.08 4.75 5.79
C THR A 44 11.68 3.52 6.60
N LYS A 45 11.32 2.44 5.90
CA LYS A 45 10.92 1.13 6.44
C LYS A 45 11.60 0.02 5.65
N GLN A 46 11.45 -1.21 6.14
CA GLN A 46 11.72 -2.42 5.36
C GLN A 46 10.41 -3.01 4.89
N ALA A 47 10.39 -3.49 3.66
CA ALA A 47 9.28 -4.23 3.07
C ALA A 47 9.83 -5.38 2.22
N GLU A 48 9.15 -6.52 2.21
CA GLU A 48 9.54 -7.67 1.40
C GLU A 48 9.13 -7.49 -0.07
N THR A 49 8.12 -6.66 -0.32
CA THR A 49 7.53 -6.44 -1.65
C THR A 49 7.17 -4.97 -1.88
N GLU A 50 7.06 -4.61 -3.16
CA GLU A 50 6.52 -3.31 -3.58
C GLU A 50 5.11 -3.06 -3.03
N LEU A 51 4.28 -4.11 -3.01
CA LEU A 51 2.91 -4.02 -2.48
C LEU A 51 2.91 -3.70 -0.98
N GLU A 52 3.74 -4.37 -0.19
CA GLU A 52 3.86 -4.08 1.24
C GLU A 52 4.36 -2.65 1.48
N CYS A 53 5.34 -2.20 0.69
CA CYS A 53 5.83 -0.82 0.75
C CYS A 53 4.71 0.19 0.47
N ASN A 54 3.90 -0.06 -0.56
CA ASN A 54 2.72 0.75 -0.86
C ASN A 54 1.67 0.72 0.26
N MET A 55 1.45 -0.42 0.90
CA MET A 55 0.52 -0.52 2.04
C MET A 55 1.01 0.31 3.23
N HIS A 56 2.32 0.44 3.44
CA HIS A 56 2.84 1.39 4.42
C HIS A 56 2.50 2.84 4.07
N CYS A 57 2.50 3.20 2.78
CA CYS A 57 2.11 4.51 2.31
C CYS A 57 0.61 4.77 2.48
N VAL A 58 -0.24 3.80 2.12
CA VAL A 58 -1.70 3.91 2.32
C VAL A 58 -2.05 4.13 3.80
N ALA A 59 -1.32 3.48 4.71
CA ALA A 59 -1.51 3.62 6.14
C ALA A 59 -0.99 4.96 6.72
N ASP A 60 -0.22 5.73 5.95
CA ASP A 60 0.35 7.01 6.36
C ASP A 60 -0.31 8.17 5.60
N GLY A 61 -1.09 8.99 6.31
CA GLY A 61 -1.84 10.10 5.71
C GLY A 61 -0.98 11.19 5.08
N SER A 62 0.33 11.24 5.37
CA SER A 62 1.28 12.18 4.77
C SER A 62 2.02 11.59 3.57
N CYS A 63 1.81 10.31 3.26
CA CYS A 63 2.47 9.65 2.16
C CYS A 63 1.68 9.81 0.85
N ALA A 64 2.39 10.22 -0.20
CA ALA A 64 1.88 10.37 -1.56
C ALA A 64 2.46 9.32 -2.53
N SER A 65 3.68 8.85 -2.28
CA SER A 65 4.37 7.86 -3.11
C SER A 65 5.46 7.13 -2.33
N VAL A 66 6.09 6.12 -2.94
CA VAL A 66 7.23 5.39 -2.35
C VAL A 66 8.38 5.21 -3.33
N ASN A 67 9.61 5.17 -2.82
CA ASN A 67 10.74 4.56 -3.51
C ASN A 67 11.00 3.18 -2.90
N TYR A 68 10.89 2.13 -3.71
CA TYR A 68 11.19 0.77 -3.27
C TYR A 68 12.50 0.28 -3.89
N LYS A 69 13.43 -0.17 -3.05
CA LYS A 69 14.73 -0.69 -3.48
C LYS A 69 14.61 -2.15 -3.91
N THR A 70 14.67 -2.39 -5.21
CA THR A 70 14.44 -3.71 -5.83
C THR A 70 15.69 -4.58 -5.86
N SER A 71 16.89 -3.99 -5.77
CA SER A 71 18.16 -4.72 -5.90
C SER A 71 19.31 -4.07 -5.11
N GLY A 72 20.49 -4.71 -5.12
CA GLY A 72 21.69 -4.19 -4.45
C GLY A 72 21.69 -4.35 -2.92
N ILE A 73 22.64 -3.69 -2.27
CA ILE A 73 22.75 -3.66 -0.81
C ILE A 73 21.57 -2.87 -0.25
N GLY A 74 20.85 -3.46 0.71
CA GLY A 74 19.65 -2.86 1.29
C GLY A 74 18.39 -3.08 0.45
N LYS A 75 18.37 -4.06 -0.46
CA LYS A 75 17.12 -4.52 -1.11
C LYS A 75 16.00 -4.69 -0.06
N GLY A 76 14.79 -4.24 -0.41
CA GLY A 76 13.64 -4.20 0.48
C GLY A 76 13.44 -2.85 1.16
N LEU A 77 14.43 -1.94 1.06
CA LEU A 77 14.30 -0.59 1.59
C LEU A 77 13.09 0.10 0.95
N CYS A 78 12.18 0.56 1.79
CA CYS A 78 10.97 1.27 1.42
C CYS A 78 11.04 2.69 1.97
N GLU A 79 11.09 3.67 1.09
CA GLU A 79 11.07 5.09 1.45
C GLU A 79 9.71 5.68 1.11
N LEU A 80 8.99 6.15 2.11
CA LEU A 80 7.73 6.88 1.96
C LEU A 80 8.03 8.33 1.63
N ASN A 81 7.35 8.89 0.63
CA ASN A 81 7.54 10.27 0.16
C ASN A 81 6.28 11.10 0.36
N SER A 82 6.48 12.41 0.56
CA SER A 82 5.41 13.40 0.71
C SER A 82 4.82 13.90 -0.62
N GLU A 83 5.48 13.60 -1.75
CA GLU A 83 5.09 14.08 -3.08
C GLU A 83 5.12 12.95 -4.11
N THR A 84 4.52 13.19 -5.27
CA THR A 84 4.62 12.31 -6.44
C THR A 84 5.53 12.90 -7.52
N LEU A 85 6.04 12.05 -8.42
CA LEU A 85 6.82 12.51 -9.58
C LEU A 85 6.04 13.42 -10.54
N GLU A 86 4.71 13.43 -10.51
CA GLU A 86 3.89 14.31 -11.36
C GLU A 86 3.80 15.75 -10.82
N GLU A 87 3.97 15.92 -9.51
CA GLU A 87 3.95 17.22 -8.83
C GLU A 87 5.31 17.93 -8.94
N THR A 88 6.40 17.17 -9.10
CA THR A 88 7.74 17.70 -9.31
C THR A 88 7.99 17.99 -10.78
N SER A 89 8.37 19.23 -11.13
CA SER A 89 8.97 19.48 -12.45
C SER A 89 10.22 18.61 -12.62
N ASP A 90 10.49 18.11 -13.84
CA ASP A 90 11.59 17.18 -14.18
C ASP A 90 12.99 17.56 -13.65
N ALA A 91 13.16 18.77 -13.11
CA ALA A 91 14.41 19.32 -12.60
C ALA A 91 14.65 19.13 -11.08
N ASP A 92 13.67 18.76 -10.24
CA ASP A 92 13.82 18.92 -8.76
C ASP A 92 13.83 17.63 -7.90
N GLY A 93 13.90 16.43 -8.49
CA GLY A 93 14.03 15.24 -7.64
C GLY A 93 13.95 13.87 -8.31
N SER A 94 13.44 13.81 -9.54
CA SER A 94 13.40 12.58 -10.33
C SER A 94 14.78 12.20 -10.84
N LEU A 95 15.26 11.02 -10.46
CA LEU A 95 16.55 10.47 -10.87
C LEU A 95 16.38 9.07 -11.45
N HIS A 96 17.06 8.79 -12.57
CA HIS A 96 17.23 7.41 -13.01
C HIS A 96 18.10 6.66 -12.00
N ASN A 97 17.57 5.58 -11.45
CA ASN A 97 18.28 4.72 -10.50
C ASN A 97 17.88 3.26 -10.72
N PRO A 98 18.77 2.40 -11.24
CA PRO A 98 18.43 1.01 -11.58
C PRO A 98 18.14 0.14 -10.36
N GLU A 99 18.49 0.58 -9.14
CA GLU A 99 18.21 -0.17 -7.92
C GLU A 99 16.82 0.13 -7.32
N PHE A 100 16.10 1.12 -7.84
CA PHE A 100 14.84 1.59 -7.28
C PHE A 100 13.72 1.64 -8.30
N ASN A 101 12.51 1.35 -7.82
CA ASN A 101 11.26 1.67 -8.50
C ASN A 101 10.51 2.70 -7.70
N HIS A 102 9.87 3.66 -8.38
CA HIS A 102 9.01 4.66 -7.75
C HIS A 102 7.54 4.27 -7.97
N LEU A 103 6.74 4.25 -6.91
CA LEU A 103 5.34 3.84 -6.96
C LEU A 103 4.44 4.91 -6.34
N TYR A 104 3.28 5.17 -6.95
CA TYR A 104 2.30 6.15 -6.46
C TYR A 104 0.86 5.68 -6.73
N ILE A 105 -0.09 6.22 -5.95
CA ILE A 105 -1.52 5.87 -6.04
C ILE A 105 -2.20 6.81 -7.05
N ILE A 106 -2.99 6.28 -8.00
CA ILE A 106 -3.73 7.11 -8.96
C ILE A 106 -5.04 7.64 -8.35
N GLU A 107 -5.78 6.77 -7.67
CA GLU A 107 -7.07 7.06 -7.06
C GLU A 107 -7.11 6.42 -5.66
N LYS A 108 -7.48 7.23 -4.66
CA LYS A 108 -7.83 6.77 -3.31
C LYS A 108 -9.34 6.56 -3.26
#